data_AF-A0A2D9DP07-F1
#
_entry.id   AF-A0A2D9DP07-F1
#
_cell.length_a   1.000
_cell.length_b   1.000
_cell.length_c   1.000
_cell.angle_alpha   90.00
_cell.angle_beta   90.00
_cell.angle_gamma   90.00
#
_symmetry.space_group_name_H-M   'P 1'
#
loop_
_entity.id
_entity.type
_entity.pdbx_description
1 polymer ?
#
loop_
_entity_poly.entity_id
_entity_poly.type
_entity_poly.pdbx_seq_one_letter_code
_entity_poly.pdbx_strand_id
1 'polypeptide(L)'
;MQVPPAAFDRAKEILGQDFSDDLIAEVGEDPFTCPNCGDDEISFYVKGKVMAYLVFILAHFPFWPFRRKIKCKNCGEINEYKT
;
A
#
# COMPACT_ATOMS: atom_id res chain seq x y z
N MET A 1 -6.73 -6.85 29.21
CA MET A 1 -5.83 -7.92 28.77
C MET A 1 -4.44 -7.34 28.59
N GLN A 2 -3.41 -7.91 29.21
CA GLN A 2 -2.01 -7.55 29.00
C GLN A 2 -1.28 -8.76 28.40
N VAL A 3 -0.44 -8.51 27.40
CA VAL A 3 0.31 -9.54 26.65
C VAL A 3 1.46 -10.07 27.53
N PRO A 4 1.76 -11.38 27.54
CA PRO A 4 2.90 -11.92 28.29
C PRO A 4 4.23 -11.28 27.85
N PRO A 5 5.15 -10.95 28.79
CA PRO A 5 6.43 -10.31 28.47
C PRO A 5 7.25 -11.05 27.39
N ALA A 6 7.29 -12.38 27.46
CA ALA A 6 8.00 -13.20 26.47
C ALA A 6 7.45 -13.05 25.04
N ALA A 7 6.15 -12.82 24.89
CA ALA A 7 5.55 -12.58 23.58
C ALA A 7 5.88 -11.17 23.05
N PHE A 8 6.04 -10.19 23.95
CA PHE A 8 6.46 -8.85 23.59
C PHE A 8 7.91 -8.80 23.10
N ASP A 9 8.82 -9.47 23.81
CA ASP A 9 10.24 -9.50 23.43
C ASP A 9 10.44 -10.22 22.09
N ARG A 10 9.74 -11.35 21.90
CA ARG A 10 9.76 -12.08 20.63
C ARG A 10 9.18 -11.24 19.47
N ALA A 11 8.11 -10.49 19.72
CA ALA A 11 7.55 -9.61 18.69
C ALA A 11 8.53 -8.51 18.29
N LYS A 12 9.24 -7.91 19.25
CA LYS A 12 10.29 -6.93 18.96
C LYS A 12 11.42 -7.51 18.12
N GLU A 13 11.87 -8.72 18.46
CA GLU A 13 12.93 -9.41 17.72
C GLU A 13 12.52 -9.68 16.26
N ILE A 14 11.29 -10.14 16.04
CA ILE A 14 10.76 -10.38 14.68
C ILE A 14 10.62 -9.07 13.91
N LEU A 15 10.05 -8.02 14.53
CA LEU A 15 9.84 -6.73 13.86
C LEU A 15 11.15 -5.97 13.58
N GLY A 16 12.25 -6.33 14.24
CA GLY A 16 13.57 -5.75 14.02
C GLY A 16 14.38 -6.41 12.90
N GLN A 17 13.89 -7.51 12.33
CA GLN A 17 14.53 -8.20 11.21
C GLN A 17 13.99 -7.68 9.88
N ASP A 18 14.88 -7.58 8.89
CA ASP A 18 14.51 -7.26 7.51
C ASP A 18 14.34 -8.57 6.73
N PHE A 19 13.13 -8.79 6.23
CA PHE A 19 12.77 -9.96 5.42
C PHE A 19 12.53 -9.59 3.95
N SER A 20 12.99 -8.42 3.52
CA SER A 20 12.77 -7.95 2.14
C SER A 20 13.33 -8.92 1.10
N ASP A 21 14.55 -9.44 1.31
CA ASP A 21 15.19 -10.37 0.38
C ASP A 21 14.47 -11.72 0.31
N ASP A 22 14.07 -12.26 1.48
CA ASP A 22 13.29 -13.50 1.56
C ASP A 22 11.94 -13.36 0.86
N LEU A 23 11.29 -12.20 1.02
CA LEU A 23 10.03 -11.88 0.37
C LEU A 23 10.18 -11.76 -1.15
N ILE A 24 11.25 -11.10 -1.63
CA ILE A 24 11.56 -11.00 -3.06
C ILE A 24 11.88 -12.39 -3.63
N ALA A 25 12.55 -13.26 -2.88
CA ALA A 25 12.84 -14.62 -3.32
C ALA A 25 11.57 -15.49 -3.42
N GLU A 26 10.61 -15.31 -2.52
CA GLU A 26 9.37 -16.09 -2.49
C GLU A 26 8.31 -15.58 -3.46
N VAL A 27 8.13 -14.26 -3.56
CA VAL A 27 7.03 -13.62 -4.29
C VAL A 27 7.50 -12.97 -5.60
N GLY A 28 8.81 -12.73 -5.74
CA GLY A 28 9.39 -11.95 -6.82
C GLY A 28 9.48 -10.46 -6.48
N GLU A 29 10.13 -9.72 -7.36
CA GLU A 29 10.18 -8.26 -7.31
C GLU A 29 9.02 -7.70 -8.14
N ASP A 30 8.22 -6.79 -7.56
CA ASP A 30 7.18 -6.13 -8.34
C ASP A 30 7.83 -5.19 -9.37
N PRO A 31 7.55 -5.34 -10.68
CA PRO A 31 8.07 -4.44 -11.71
C PRO A 31 7.27 -3.13 -11.71
N PHE A 32 7.31 -2.37 -10.62
CA PHE A 32 6.68 -1.06 -10.52
C PHE A 32 7.58 0.01 -11.12
N THR A 33 7.74 -0.04 -12.45
CA THR A 33 8.29 1.08 -13.22
C THR A 33 7.17 1.91 -13.84
N CYS A 34 7.32 3.23 -13.86
CA CYS A 34 6.38 4.11 -14.52
C CYS A 34 6.28 3.77 -16.02
N PRO A 35 5.10 3.50 -16.59
CA PRO A 35 4.97 3.16 -18.00
C PRO A 35 5.34 4.31 -18.95
N ASN A 36 5.44 5.53 -18.44
CA ASN A 36 5.81 6.72 -19.21
C ASN A 36 7.32 6.99 -19.21
N CYS A 37 7.99 6.87 -18.07
CA CYS A 37 9.41 7.24 -17.93
C CYS A 37 10.33 6.12 -17.43
N GLY A 38 9.80 4.94 -17.09
CA GLY A 38 10.59 3.79 -16.61
C GLY A 38 11.11 3.91 -15.18
N ASP A 39 10.78 4.99 -14.48
CA ASP A 39 11.24 5.28 -13.12
C ASP A 39 10.49 4.42 -12.08
N ASP A 40 11.18 3.95 -11.05
CA ASP A 40 10.68 3.14 -9.94
C ASP A 40 10.18 4.00 -8.75
N GLU A 41 10.44 5.30 -8.77
CA GLU A 41 9.92 6.22 -7.76
C GLU A 41 8.44 6.56 -8.00
N ILE A 42 7.57 5.74 -7.43
CA ILE A 42 6.12 5.90 -7.49
C ILE A 42 5.52 6.16 -6.10
N SER A 43 4.41 6.89 -6.04
CA SER A 43 3.66 7.19 -4.82
C SER A 43 2.18 6.88 -4.98
N PHE A 44 1.51 6.42 -3.93
CA PHE A 44 0.06 6.21 -3.98
C PHE A 44 -0.68 7.54 -4.08
N TYR A 45 -1.61 7.63 -5.04
CA TYR A 45 -2.42 8.81 -5.27
C TYR A 45 -3.89 8.50 -5.06
N VAL A 46 -4.48 9.14 -4.06
CA VAL A 46 -5.92 9.07 -3.80
C VAL A 46 -6.57 10.34 -4.33
N LYS A 47 -7.30 10.24 -5.45
CA LYS A 47 -8.12 11.36 -5.93
C LYS A 47 -9.36 11.47 -5.04
N GLY A 48 -9.37 12.47 -4.16
CA GLY A 48 -10.38 12.61 -3.12
C GLY A 48 -11.82 12.73 -3.64
N LYS A 49 -12.69 11.84 -3.13
CA LYS A 49 -14.14 12.09 -3.01
C LYS A 49 -14.54 11.95 -1.54
N VAL A 50 -13.87 12.71 -0.66
CA VAL A 50 -14.08 12.65 0.81
C VAL A 50 -15.56 12.79 1.17
N MET A 51 -16.29 13.67 0.49
CA MET A 51 -17.73 13.84 0.71
C MET A 51 -18.55 12.59 0.36
N ALA A 52 -18.24 11.94 -0.76
CA ALA A 52 -18.91 10.68 -1.10
C ALA A 52 -18.59 9.60 -0.06
N TYR A 53 -17.36 9.60 0.46
CA TYR A 53 -16.95 8.66 1.48
C TYR A 53 -17.78 8.82 2.77
N LEU A 54 -17.97 10.07 3.23
CA LEU A 54 -18.82 10.36 4.39
C LEU A 54 -20.28 9.95 4.18
N VAL A 55 -20.84 10.21 2.99
CA VAL A 55 -22.23 9.82 2.66
C VAL A 55 -22.41 8.31 2.73
N PHE A 56 -21.48 7.53 2.18
CA PHE A 56 -21.57 6.07 2.21
C PHE A 56 -21.41 5.48 3.63
N ILE A 57 -20.61 6.10 4.51
CA ILE A 57 -20.53 5.71 5.93
C ILE A 57 -21.91 5.91 6.58
N LEU A 58 -22.50 7.09 6.40
CA LEU A 58 -23.81 7.43 6.97
C LEU A 58 -24.93 6.53 6.41
N ALA A 59 -24.84 6.13 5.15
CA ALA A 59 -25.82 5.28 4.48
C ALA A 59 -25.61 3.77 4.73
N HIS A 60 -24.57 3.37 5.47
CA HIS A 60 -24.19 1.97 5.70
C HIS A 60 -24.07 1.14 4.40
N PHE A 61 -23.60 1.79 3.32
CA PHE A 61 -23.54 1.20 1.99
C PHE A 61 -22.15 0.63 1.70
N PRO A 62 -22.04 -0.59 1.13
CA PRO A 62 -20.75 -1.22 0.86
C PRO A 62 -19.95 -0.43 -0.18
N PHE A 63 -18.71 -0.11 0.17
CA PHE A 63 -17.80 0.66 -0.65
C PHE A 63 -17.05 -0.24 -1.63
N TRP A 64 -17.64 -0.54 -2.80
CA TRP A 64 -16.94 -1.33 -3.83
C TRP A 64 -17.24 -0.78 -5.23
N PRO A 65 -16.24 -0.58 -6.13
CA PRO A 65 -14.78 -0.77 -6.02
C PRO A 65 -13.96 0.52 -5.85
N PHE A 66 -12.92 0.46 -5.02
CA PHE A 66 -11.87 1.48 -4.98
C PHE A 66 -10.80 1.22 -6.04
N ARG A 67 -10.70 2.12 -7.02
CA ARG A 67 -9.58 2.15 -7.95
C ARG A 67 -8.40 2.82 -7.26
N ARG A 68 -7.38 2.03 -6.88
CA ARG A 68 -6.10 2.56 -6.41
C ARG A 68 -5.38 3.20 -7.59
N LYS A 69 -4.85 4.40 -7.41
CA LYS A 69 -4.02 5.07 -8.41
C LYS A 69 -2.64 5.32 -7.85
N ILE A 70 -1.67 5.39 -8.72
CA ILE A 70 -0.28 5.69 -8.43
C ILE A 70 0.15 6.89 -9.25
N LYS A 71 1.04 7.72 -8.69
CA LYS A 71 1.63 8.88 -9.33
C LYS A 71 3.15 8.73 -9.32
N CYS A 72 3.77 8.82 -10.49
CA CYS A 72 5.21 8.87 -10.61
C CYS A 72 5.74 10.19 -10.03
N LYS A 73 6.79 10.12 -9.20
CA LYS A 73 7.39 11.32 -8.61
C LYS A 73 8.19 12.13 -9.63
N ASN A 74 8.80 11.46 -10.61
CA ASN A 74 9.64 12.09 -11.62
C ASN A 74 8.83 12.76 -12.75
N CYS A 75 7.99 12.01 -13.47
CA CYS A 75 7.22 12.57 -14.59
C CYS A 75 5.82 13.09 -14.21
N GLY A 76 5.32 12.78 -13.01
CA GLY A 76 4.00 13.22 -12.53
C GLY A 76 2.80 12.45 -13.08
N GLU A 77 3.01 11.47 -13.97
CA GLU A 77 1.95 10.68 -14.61
C GLU A 77 1.16 9.86 -13.57
N ILE A 78 -0.17 9.79 -13.73
CA ILE A 78 -1.07 9.09 -12.82
C ILE A 78 -1.66 7.85 -13.51
N ASN A 79 -1.30 6.67 -13.04
CA ASN A 79 -1.75 5.39 -13.58
C ASN A 79 -2.66 4.64 -12.59
N GLU A 80 -3.47 3.71 -13.08
CA GLU A 80 -4.15 2.76 -12.19
C GLU A 80 -3.12 1.79 -11.62
N TYR A 81 -3.23 1.50 -10.32
CA TYR A 81 -2.49 0.42 -9.70
C TYR A 81 -3.12 -0.89 -10.18
N LYS A 82 -2.41 -1.64 -11.03
CA LYS A 82 -2.80 -3.02 -11.36
C LYS A 82 -2.21 -3.92 -10.29
N THR A 83 -3.10 -4.52 -9.51
CA THR A 83 -2.80 -5.68 -8.65
C THR A 83 -2.65 -6.92 -9.51
#